data_AF-A0A1E5C0B9-F1
#
_entry.id   AF-A0A1E5C0B9-F1
#
_cell.length_a   1.000
_cell.length_b   1.000
_cell.length_c   1.000
_cell.angle_alpha   90.00
_cell.angle_beta   90.00
_cell.angle_gamma   90.00
#
_symmetry.space_group_name_H-M   'P 1'
#
loop_
_entity.id
_entity.type
_entity.pdbx_description
1 polymer ?
#
loop_
_entity_poly.entity_id
_entity_poly.type
_entity_poly.pdbx_seq_one_letter_code
_entity_poly.pdbx_strand_id
1 'polypeptide(L)'
;MIDYITKQRVTVELDENSCPVIEISNYSDMDQLDDILSEKFHLIYIYSTTTRLRKHGGERFHFSSLVDREELQKVLDSIDLNE
;
A
#
# COMPACT_ATOMS: atom_id res chain seq x y z
N MET A 1 -5.66 4.75 -6.52
CA MET A 1 -4.36 5.38 -6.72
C MET A 1 -3.57 4.64 -7.79
N ILE A 2 -2.73 5.37 -8.51
CA ILE A 2 -1.78 4.83 -9.49
C ILE A 2 -0.39 4.99 -8.89
N ASP A 3 0.38 3.91 -8.85
CA ASP A 3 1.76 3.94 -8.38
C ASP A 3 2.64 4.73 -9.35
N TYR A 4 3.36 5.72 -8.83
CA TYR A 4 4.07 6.67 -9.69
C TYR A 4 5.22 6.03 -10.50
N ILE A 5 5.86 4.95 -10.01
CA ILE A 5 7.00 4.32 -10.69
C ILE A 5 6.55 3.31 -11.73
N THR A 6 5.62 2.44 -11.37
CA THR A 6 5.11 1.38 -12.24
C THR A 6 4.07 1.90 -13.22
N LYS A 7 3.45 3.06 -12.94
CA LYS A 7 2.30 3.62 -13.66
C LYS A 7 1.11 2.66 -13.71
N GLN A 8 1.03 1.77 -12.73
CA GLN A 8 -0.03 0.78 -12.60
C GLN A 8 -0.91 1.09 -11.40
N ARG A 9 -2.17 0.65 -11.46
CA ARG A 9 -3.07 0.73 -10.32
C ARG A 9 -2.54 -0.15 -9.19
N VAL A 10 -2.47 0.42 -7.99
CA VAL A 10 -2.17 -0.35 -6.77
C VAL A 10 -3.38 -1.23 -6.45
N THR A 11 -3.14 -2.53 -6.34
CA THR A 11 -4.17 -3.52 -6.02
C THR A 11 -3.95 -4.12 -4.66
N VAL A 12 -5.04 -4.34 -3.92
CA VAL A 12 -5.01 -5.08 -2.67
C VAL A 12 -4.95 -6.57 -2.97
N GLU A 13 -3.83 -7.17 -2.59
CA GLU A 13 -3.58 -8.60 -2.62
C GLU A 13 -3.81 -9.21 -1.23
N LEU A 14 -3.85 -10.54 -1.16
CA LEU A 14 -3.90 -11.27 0.11
C LEU A 14 -2.60 -12.05 0.25
N ASP A 15 -2.00 -12.02 1.44
CA ASP A 15 -0.84 -12.85 1.75
C ASP A 15 -1.23 -14.32 2.04
N GLU A 16 -0.24 -15.13 2.41
CA GLU A 16 -0.43 -16.56 2.74
C GLU A 16 -1.40 -16.80 3.90
N ASN A 17 -1.61 -15.81 4.76
CA ASN A 17 -2.52 -15.86 5.91
C ASN A 17 -3.86 -15.19 5.62
N SER A 18 -4.14 -14.84 4.36
CA SER A 18 -5.31 -14.07 3.94
C SER A 18 -5.40 -12.67 4.55
N CYS A 19 -4.26 -12.08 4.95
CA CYS A 19 -4.19 -10.69 5.38
C CYS A 19 -4.03 -9.78 4.15
N PRO A 20 -4.73 -8.62 4.10
CA PRO A 20 -4.56 -7.68 2.99
C PRO A 20 -3.16 -7.09 2.95
N VAL A 21 -2.62 -6.95 1.74
CA VAL A 21 -1.31 -6.34 1.49
C VAL A 21 -1.34 -5.45 0.24
N ILE A 22 -0.52 -4.40 0.24
CA ILE A 22 -0.26 -3.56 -0.93
C ILE A 22 1.22 -3.26 -1.09
N GLU A 23 1.65 -3.01 -2.31
CA GLU A 23 3.00 -2.54 -2.62
C GLU A 23 2.97 -1.13 -3.20
N ILE A 24 3.83 -0.28 -2.66
CA ILE A 24 4.05 1.09 -3.13
C ILE A 24 5.52 1.23 -3.51
N SER A 25 5.79 1.67 -4.72
CA SER A 25 7.10 1.54 -5.35
C SER A 25 8.03 2.72 -5.10
N ASN A 26 7.57 3.81 -4.50
CA ASN A 26 8.41 4.95 -4.17
C ASN A 26 8.09 5.54 -2.80
N TYR A 27 9.10 6.23 -2.26
CA TYR A 27 9.05 6.87 -0.96
C TYR A 27 7.99 7.98 -0.84
N SER A 28 7.78 8.77 -1.90
CA SER A 28 6.86 9.93 -1.87
C SER A 28 5.40 9.50 -1.69
N ASP A 29 4.98 8.48 -2.44
CA ASP A 29 3.65 7.90 -2.34
C ASP A 29 3.50 7.17 -1.00
N MET A 30 4.56 6.47 -0.56
CA MET A 30 4.58 5.73 0.71
C MET A 30 4.37 6.66 1.92
N ASP A 31 5.11 7.77 1.99
CA ASP A 31 5.05 8.73 3.11
C ASP A 31 3.65 9.31 3.27
N GLN A 32 3.02 9.71 2.16
CA GLN A 32 1.65 10.23 2.17
C GLN A 32 0.60 9.16 2.51
N LEU A 33 0.81 7.91 2.08
CA LEU A 33 -0.11 6.82 2.36
C LEU A 33 -0.03 6.35 3.79
N ASP A 34 1.15 6.38 4.42
CA ASP A 34 1.30 5.87 5.77
C ASP A 34 0.40 6.64 6.75
N ASP A 35 0.36 7.97 6.64
CA ASP A 35 -0.55 8.81 7.42
C ASP A 35 -2.02 8.46 7.15
N ILE A 36 -2.43 8.39 5.87
CA ILE A 36 -3.84 8.14 5.50
C ILE A 36 -4.30 6.74 5.93
N LEU A 37 -3.44 5.73 5.78
CA LEU A 37 -3.79 4.34 6.01
C LEU A 37 -3.68 3.97 7.48
N SER A 38 -2.72 4.53 8.22
CA SER A 38 -2.58 4.29 9.66
C SER A 38 -3.73 4.91 10.47
N GLU A 39 -4.30 6.03 10.02
CA GLU A 39 -5.49 6.62 10.64
C GLU A 39 -6.76 5.78 10.41
N LYS A 40 -6.87 5.12 9.25
CA LYS A 40 -8.11 4.44 8.82
C LYS A 40 -8.10 2.94 9.06
N PHE A 41 -6.94 2.30 9.02
CA PHE A 41 -6.81 0.85 9.01
C PHE A 41 -5.80 0.37 10.04
N HIS A 42 -6.05 -0.84 10.56
CA HIS A 42 -5.11 -1.48 11.47
C HIS A 42 -3.94 -2.10 10.70
N LEU A 43 -2.89 -1.30 10.53
CA LEU A 43 -1.62 -1.69 9.94
C LEU A 43 -0.81 -2.55 10.92
N ILE A 44 -0.33 -3.72 10.48
CA ILE A 44 0.49 -4.62 11.31
C ILE A 44 1.97 -4.24 11.20
N TYR A 45 2.49 -4.14 9.98
CA TYR A 45 3.89 -3.79 9.72
C TYR A 45 4.10 -3.33 8.28
N ILE A 46 5.22 -2.66 8.05
CA ILE A 46 5.67 -2.18 6.75
C ILE A 46 7.10 -2.68 6.51
N TYR A 47 7.40 -3.22 5.33
CA TYR A 47 8.74 -3.69 5.01
C TYR A 47 9.07 -3.69 3.50
N SER A 48 10.30 -3.33 3.12
CA SER A 48 10.80 -3.43 1.75
C SER A 48 11.30 -4.84 1.42
N THR A 49 10.45 -5.65 0.80
CA THR A 49 10.74 -7.06 0.48
C THR A 49 11.55 -7.27 -0.80
N THR A 50 11.33 -6.45 -1.84
CA THR A 50 11.93 -6.67 -3.17
C THR A 50 13.04 -5.68 -3.51
N THR A 51 13.98 -6.08 -4.36
CA THR A 51 15.07 -5.21 -4.85
C THR A 51 14.53 -3.96 -5.56
N ARG A 52 13.36 -4.07 -6.22
CA ARG A 52 12.66 -2.94 -6.85
C ARG A 52 12.23 -1.91 -5.81
N LEU A 53 11.56 -2.37 -4.76
CA LEU A 53 11.08 -1.51 -3.67
C LEU A 53 12.25 -0.79 -3.00
N ARG A 54 13.31 -1.52 -2.64
CA ARG A 54 14.52 -0.94 -2.01
C ARG A 54 15.22 0.11 -2.86
N LYS A 55 15.25 -0.07 -4.19
CA LYS A 55 15.91 0.86 -5.10
C LYS A 55 15.25 2.24 -5.13
N HIS A 56 13.94 2.30 -4.93
CA HIS A 56 13.14 3.52 -5.06
C HIS A 56 12.56 4.00 -3.72
N GLY A 57 12.93 3.35 -2.61
CA GLY A 57 12.40 3.65 -1.28
C GLY A 57 10.93 3.25 -1.12
N GLY A 58 10.45 2.33 -1.95
CA GLY A 58 9.12 1.76 -1.83
C GLY A 58 9.04 0.69 -0.74
N GLU A 59 7.82 0.40 -0.30
CA GLU A 59 7.53 -0.54 0.77
C GLU A 59 6.26 -1.36 0.52
N ARG A 60 6.14 -2.47 1.25
CA ARG A 60 4.95 -3.30 1.29
C ARG A 60 4.25 -3.11 2.63
N PHE A 61 2.97 -2.74 2.58
CA PHE A 61 2.12 -2.54 3.76
C PHE A 61 1.33 -3.82 4.04
N HIS A 62 1.35 -4.27 5.29
CA HIS A 62 0.61 -5.45 5.74
C HIS A 62 -0.47 -5.05 6.74
N PHE A 63 -1.72 -5.38 6.42
CA PHE A 63 -2.89 -5.05 7.24
C PHE A 63 -3.38 -6.25 8.04
N SER A 64 -4.11 -5.98 9.13
CA SER A 64 -4.81 -7.03 9.87
C SER A 64 -5.78 -7.79 8.97
N SER A 65 -5.96 -9.09 9.23
CA SER A 65 -7.02 -9.90 8.63
C SER A 65 -8.43 -9.37 8.89
N LEU A 66 -8.59 -8.45 9.84
CA LEU A 66 -9.85 -7.75 10.12
C LEU A 66 -10.15 -6.62 9.12
N VAL A 67 -9.17 -6.19 8.34
CA VAL A 67 -9.36 -5.13 7.33
C VAL A 67 -10.06 -5.72 6.12
N ASP A 68 -11.19 -5.13 5.75
CA ASP A 68 -11.92 -5.53 4.55
C ASP A 68 -11.13 -5.12 3.29
N ARG A 69 -10.84 -6.12 2.44
CA ARG A 69 -10.08 -5.94 1.21
C ARG A 69 -10.75 -4.97 0.24
N GLU A 70 -12.07 -5.06 0.08
CA GLU A 70 -12.80 -4.21 -0.86
C GLU A 70 -12.88 -2.78 -0.36
N GLU A 71 -13.05 -2.58 0.95
CA GLU A 71 -13.01 -1.26 1.57
C GLU A 71 -11.62 -0.62 1.41
N LEU A 72 -10.56 -1.36 1.69
CA LEU A 72 -9.19 -0.89 1.48
C LEU A 72 -8.94 -0.53 0.01
N GLN A 73 -9.41 -1.36 -0.93
CA GLN A 73 -9.27 -1.06 -2.35
C GLN A 73 -10.04 0.21 -2.76
N LYS A 74 -11.24 0.43 -2.22
CA LYS A 74 -12.03 1.64 -2.48
C LYS A 74 -11.33 2.88 -1.95
N VAL A 75 -10.76 2.82 -0.74
CA VAL A 75 -9.98 3.94 -0.18
C VAL A 75 -8.77 4.21 -1.06
N LEU A 76 -8.00 3.19 -1.43
CA LEU A 76 -6.86 3.36 -2.32
C LEU A 76 -7.28 3.98 -3.64
N ASP A 77 -8.35 3.50 -4.27
CA ASP A 77 -8.88 4.03 -5.53
C ASP A 77 -9.30 5.50 -5.43
N SER A 78 -9.74 5.95 -4.25
CA SER A 78 -10.12 7.35 -4.00
C SER A 78 -8.93 8.29 -3.79
N ILE A 79 -7.74 7.75 -3.50
CA ILE A 79 -6.53 8.56 -3.28
C ILE A 79 -5.93 8.95 -4.64
N ASP A 80 -5.72 10.24 -4.82
CA ASP A 80 -5.01 10.84 -5.94
C ASP A 80 -3.76 11.56 -5.42
N LEU A 81 -2.58 10.99 -5.69
CA LEU A 81 -1.28 11.52 -5.26
C LEU A 81 -0.55 12.26 -6.39
N ASN A 82 -1.24 12.54 -7.50
CA ASN A 82 -0.64 13.27 -8.63
C ASN A 82 -0.63 14.79 -8.36
N GLU A 83 0.34 15.27 -7.57
CA GLU A 83 0.79 16.67 -7.60
C GLU A 83 2.17 16.81 -8.25
#